data_AF-A0A2X1PWQ8-F1
#
_entry.id   AF-A0A2X1PWQ8-F1
#
_cell.length_a   1.000
_cell.length_b   1.000
_cell.length_c   1.000
_cell.angle_alpha   90.00
_cell.angle_beta   90.00
_cell.angle_gamma   90.00
#
_symmetry.space_group_name_H-M   'P 1'
#
loop_
_entity.id
_entity.type
_entity.pdbx_description
1 polymer ?
#
loop_
_entity_poly.entity_id
_entity_poly.type
_entity_poly.pdbx_seq_one_letter_code
_entity_poly.pdbx_strand_id
1 'polypeptide(L)' 'MFNSIGIVTYLNPFIGHHNGDLVGKICAQTGKGVREVVLEKGLLTEEQLDDILSVENLMNPTYKRN' A
#
# COMPACT_ATOMS: atom_id res chain seq x y z
N MET A 1 14.45 4.64 1.66
CA MET A 1 13.99 3.93 2.88
C MET A 1 12.46 3.94 2.89
N PHE A 2 11.81 3.17 2.01
CA PHE A 2 10.34 3.09 1.91
C PHE A 2 9.85 1.65 2.15
N ASN A 3 10.47 0.98 3.13
CA ASN A 3 10.05 -0.34 3.62
C ASN A 3 9.07 -0.20 4.81
N SER A 4 8.29 0.88 4.83
CA SER A 4 7.38 1.13 5.94
C SER A 4 6.10 0.35 5.70
N ILE A 5 5.90 -0.69 6.50
CA ILE A 5 4.63 -1.44 6.64
C ILE A 5 3.43 -0.48 6.72
N GLY A 6 3.61 0.73 7.28
CA GLY A 6 2.60 1.79 7.34
C GLY A 6 2.02 2.24 6.00
N ILE A 7 2.65 1.92 4.85
CA ILE A 7 2.08 2.19 3.53
C ILE A 7 0.87 1.30 3.23
N VAL A 8 0.74 0.16 3.92
CA VAL A 8 -0.43 -0.73 3.80
C VAL A 8 -1.72 0.01 4.16
N THR A 9 -1.67 0.94 5.13
CA THR A 9 -2.82 1.76 5.52
C THR A 9 -3.30 2.64 4.38
N TYR A 10 -2.39 3.12 3.52
CA TYR A 10 -2.74 3.88 2.33
C TYR A 10 -3.34 2.99 1.22
N LEU A 11 -3.04 1.70 1.22
CA LEU A 11 -3.59 0.74 0.28
C LEU A 11 -4.98 0.24 0.70
N ASN A 12 -5.33 0.28 2.00
CA ASN A 12 -6.63 -0.15 2.52
C ASN A 12 -7.87 0.33 1.74
N PRO A 13 -7.99 1.60 1.27
CA PRO A 13 -9.13 2.02 0.45
C PRO A 13 -9.20 1.35 -0.94
N PHE A 14 -8.08 0.84 -1.45
CA PHE A 14 -7.99 0.21 -2.77
C PHE A 14 -8.13 -1.32 -2.70
N ILE A 15 -7.41 -1.95 -1.76
CA ILE A 15 -7.41 -3.42 -1.61
C ILE A 15 -8.41 -3.91 -0.56
N GLY A 16 -8.99 -3.01 0.25
CA GLY A 16 -9.86 -3.33 1.37
C GLY A 16 -9.10 -3.62 2.67
N HIS A 17 -9.73 -3.32 3.81
CA HIS A 17 -9.13 -3.47 5.13
C HIS A 17 -8.69 -4.92 5.45
N HIS A 18 -9.45 -5.92 4.96
CA HIS A 18 -9.11 -7.33 5.13
C HIS A 18 -7.79 -7.70 4.43
N ASN A 19 -7.64 -7.29 3.17
CA ASN A 19 -6.43 -7.60 2.41
C ASN A 19 -5.23 -6.79 2.93
N GLY A 20 -5.44 -5.56 3.38
CA GLY A 20 -4.39 -4.77 4.03
C GLY A 20 -3.85 -5.41 5.30
N ASP A 21 -4.73 -5.93 6.18
CA ASP A 21 -4.29 -6.65 7.39
C ASP A 21 -3.49 -7.93 7.03
N LEU A 22 -3.94 -8.65 5.99
CA LEU A 22 -3.26 -9.84 5.50
C LEU A 22 -1.86 -9.53 4.95
N VAL A 23 -1.75 -8.48 4.12
CA VAL A 23 -0.48 -8.01 3.56
C VAL A 23 0.46 -7.57 4.68
N GLY A 24 -0.03 -6.79 5.64
CA GLY A 24 0.77 -6.34 6.80
C GLY A 24 1.31 -7.51 7.62
N LYS A 25 0.50 -8.54 7.87
CA LYS A 25 0.94 -9.78 8.55
C LYS A 25 2.00 -10.52 7.75
N ILE A 26 1.82 -10.68 6.44
CA ILE A 26 2.79 -11.37 5.58
C ILE A 26 4.11 -10.60 5.57
N CYS A 27 4.09 -9.27 5.42
CA CYS A 27 5.28 -8.43 5.49
C CYS A 27 6.00 -8.56 6.83
N ALA A 28 5.26 -8.59 7.94
CA ALA A 28 5.85 -8.75 9.28
C ALA A 28 6.45 -10.15 9.51
N GLN A 29 5.83 -11.21 8.97
CA GLN A 29 6.28 -12.59 9.13
C GLN A 29 7.45 -12.96 8.21
N THR A 30 7.44 -12.44 6.98
CA THR A 30 8.41 -12.81 5.94
C THR A 30 9.53 -11.78 5.79
N GLY A 31 9.34 -10.56 6.29
CA GLY A 31 10.23 -9.43 6.03
C GLY A 31 10.10 -8.86 4.61
N LYS A 32 9.18 -9.37 3.78
CA LYS A 32 8.94 -8.87 2.42
C LYS A 32 8.31 -7.48 2.42
N GLY A 33 8.61 -6.71 1.38
CA GLY A 33 8.02 -5.39 1.18
C GLY A 33 6.53 -5.46 0.83
N VAL A 34 5.76 -4.44 1.22
CA VAL A 34 4.31 -4.35 0.93
C VAL A 34 4.03 -4.44 -0.57
N ARG A 35 4.81 -3.73 -1.40
CA ARG A 35 4.70 -3.77 -2.87
C ARG A 35 4.83 -5.21 -3.40
N GLU A 36 5.82 -5.95 -2.92
CA GLU A 36 6.06 -7.34 -3.36
C GLU A 36 4.88 -8.24 -3.02
N VAL A 37 4.41 -8.19 -1.78
CA VAL A 37 3.28 -9.02 -1.33
C VAL A 37 1.99 -8.68 -2.07
N VAL A 38 1.74 -7.40 -2.36
CA VAL A 38 0.55 -6.94 -3.09
C VAL A 38 0.56 -7.44 -4.54
N LEU A 39 1.72 -7.40 -5.20
CA LEU A 39 1.90 -7.92 -6.57
C LEU A 39 1.80 -9.45 -6.59
N GLU A 40 2.44 -10.14 -5.65
CA GLU A 40 2.36 -11.60 -5.51
C GLU A 40 0.92 -12.08 -5.29
N LYS A 41 0.12 -11.31 -4.54
CA LYS A 41 -1.29 -11.60 -4.29
C LYS A 41 -2.22 -11.17 -5.42
N GLY A 42 -1.72 -10.44 -6.41
CA GLY A 42 -2.52 -9.88 -7.51
C GLY A 42 -3.58 -8.89 -7.03
N LEU A 43 -3.33 -8.21 -5.91
CA LEU A 43 -4.28 -7.25 -5.33
C LEU A 43 -4.29 -5.91 -6.07
N LEU A 44 -3.13 -5.51 -6.57
CA LEU A 44 -2.92 -4.33 -7.43
C LEU A 44 -1.89 -4.67 -8.49
N THR A 45 -1.92 -3.96 -9.61
CA THR A 45 -0.86 -4.01 -10.62
C THR A 45 0.30 -3.09 -10.24
N GLU A 46 1.45 -3.28 -10.88
CA GLU A 46 2.60 -2.38 -10.70
C GLU A 46 2.25 -0.94 -11.03
N GLU A 47 1.47 -0.71 -12.09
CA GLU A 47 1.00 0.62 -12.50
C GLU A 47 0.11 1.26 -11.44
N GLN A 48 -0.83 0.51 -10.85
CA GLN A 48 -1.68 1.02 -9.77
C GLN A 48 -0.87 1.34 -8.51
N LEU A 49 0.09 0.48 -8.17
CA LEU A 49 1.01 0.74 -7.07
C LEU A 49 1.85 1.99 -7.34
N ASP A 50 2.38 2.14 -8.55
CA ASP A 50 3.20 3.31 -8.90
C ASP A 50 2.37 4.59 -8.86
N ASP A 51 1.13 4.58 -9.35
CA ASP A 51 0.19 5.72 -9.27
C ASP A 51 -0.15 6.10 -7.81
N ILE A 52 -0.48 5.11 -6.98
CA ILE A 52 -0.82 5.32 -5.56
C ILE A 52 0.40 5.79 -4.76
N LEU A 53 1.58 5.23 -5.06
CA LEU A 53 2.84 5.55 -4.38
C LEU A 53 3.58 6.74 -5.02
N SER A 54 3.05 7.29 -6.11
CA SER A 54 3.65 8.44 -6.78
C SER A 54 3.61 9.65 -5.84
N VAL A 55 4.73 10.37 -5.84
CA VAL A 55 5.08 11.45 -4.92
C VAL A 55 4.03 12.58 -4.90
N GLU A 56 3.24 12.74 -5.97
CA GLU A 56 2.15 13.71 -6.06
C GLU A 56 1.04 13.49 -5.01
N ASN A 57 0.72 12.23 -4.67
CA ASN A 57 -0.24 11.89 -3.60
C ASN A 57 0.34 12.01 -2.18
N LEU A 58 1.67 11.86 -2.03
CA LEU A 58 2.37 11.96 -0.75
C LEU A 58 2.72 13.40 -0.35
N MET A 59 2.91 14.31 -1.32
CA MET A 59 3.25 15.72 -1.06
C MET A 59 2.04 16.66 -0.97
N ASN A 60 0.87 16.30 -1.50
CA ASN A 60 -0.35 17.10 -1.39
C ASN A 60 -1.52 16.28 -0.81
N PRO A 61 -1.59 16.05 0.51
CA PRO A 61 -2.82 15.57 1.12
C PRO A 61 -3.87 16.69 0.98
N THR A 62 -4.64 16.68 -0.11
CA THR A 62 -5.81 17.53 -0.25
C THR A 62 -6.90 16.96 0.64
N TYR A 63 -6.77 17.25 1.94
CA TYR A 63 -7.85 17.10 2.91
C TYR A 63 -8.93 18.13 2.56
N LYS A 64 -9.73 17.88 1.51
CA LYS A 64 -10.97 18.61 1.30
C LYS A 64 -11.97 18.12 2.35
N ARG A 65 -11.84 18.69 3.56
CA ARG A 65 -12.96 18.84 4.48
C ARG A 65 -13.85 19.91 3.88
N ASN A 66 -14.84 19.48 3.09
CA ASN A 66 -16.00 20.31 2.82
C ASN A 66 -16.95 20.28 4.02
#